data_AF-A0A060ZBQ8-F1
#
_entry.id   AF-A0A060ZBQ8-F1
#
_cell.length_a   1.000
_cell.length_b   1.000
_cell.length_c   1.000
_cell.angle_alpha   90.00
_cell.angle_beta   90.00
_cell.angle_gamma   90.00
#
_symmetry.space_group_name_H-M   'P 1'
#
loop_
_entity.id
_entity.type
_entity.pdbx_description
1 polymer ?
#
loop_
_entity_poly.entity_id
_entity_poly.type
_entity_poly.pdbx_seq_one_letter_code
_entity_poly.pdbx_strand_id
1 'polypeptide(L)'
;MTHVINQGMAMYWGTSRWSSMEIMEAYSVARQFNLIPPICEQAEYHMFQREKVEVQLPELFHKIGVGAMTWSPLACGIISGKYDSGVPPYSRASLKVTFDP
;
A
#
# COMPACT_ATOMS: atom_id res chain seq x y z
N MET A 1 -10.68 2.85 -13.17
CA MET A 1 -9.23 2.87 -13.51
C MET A 1 -8.98 2.66 -15.00
N THR A 2 -9.52 1.63 -15.64
CA THR A 2 -9.31 1.37 -17.07
C THR A 2 -9.57 2.57 -17.99
N HIS A 3 -10.65 3.33 -17.75
CA HIS A 3 -10.96 4.51 -18.56
C HIS A 3 -9.84 5.55 -18.57
N VAL A 4 -9.32 5.96 -17.40
CA VAL A 4 -8.27 6.98 -17.32
C VAL A 4 -6.95 6.50 -17.91
N ILE A 5 -6.69 5.19 -17.90
CA ILE A 5 -5.52 4.60 -18.56
C ILE A 5 -5.69 4.66 -20.09
N ASN A 6 -6.86 4.28 -20.60
CA ASN A 6 -7.17 4.36 -22.03
C ASN A 6 -7.15 5.80 -22.57
N GLN A 7 -7.43 6.79 -21.71
CA GLN A 7 -7.31 8.22 -22.03
C GLN A 7 -5.89 8.77 -21.89
N GLY A 8 -4.90 7.95 -21.52
CA GLY A 8 -3.51 8.37 -21.37
C GLY A 8 -3.22 9.25 -20.14
N MET A 9 -4.15 9.33 -19.18
CA MET A 9 -3.96 10.12 -17.95
C MET A 9 -3.06 9.41 -16.94
N ALA A 10 -2.98 8.08 -17.03
CA ALA A 10 -2.09 7.23 -16.25
C ALA A 10 -1.64 6.05 -17.10
N MET A 11 -0.43 5.53 -16.85
CA MET A 11 0.07 4.36 -17.58
C MET A 11 -0.49 3.04 -17.02
N TYR A 12 -0.64 2.97 -15.69
CA TYR A 12 -1.12 1.79 -14.97
C TYR A 12 -1.90 2.21 -13.73
N TRP A 13 -2.46 1.24 -13.02
CA TRP A 13 -3.04 1.45 -11.70
C TRP A 13 -2.65 0.34 -10.73
N GLY A 14 -2.78 0.66 -9.44
CA GLY A 14 -2.54 -0.26 -8.34
C GLY A 14 -3.47 0.04 -7.19
N THR A 15 -3.42 -0.82 -6.18
CA THR A 15 -4.22 -0.73 -4.97
C THR A 15 -3.34 -0.28 -3.79
N SER A 16 -3.97 0.12 -2.68
CA SER A 16 -3.28 0.46 -1.45
C SER A 16 -4.18 0.19 -0.26
N ARG A 17 -3.69 -0.58 0.72
CA ARG A 17 -4.45 -1.04 1.90
C ARG A 17 -5.59 -2.01 1.58
N TRP A 18 -5.57 -2.65 0.42
CA TRP A 18 -6.59 -3.64 0.04
C TRP A 18 -6.23 -5.03 0.56
N SER A 19 -7.20 -5.79 1.01
CA SER A 19 -7.03 -7.20 1.33
C SER A 19 -6.69 -8.01 0.06
N SER A 20 -6.07 -9.16 0.25
CA SER A 20 -5.76 -10.06 -0.88
C SER A 20 -7.01 -10.55 -1.61
N MET A 21 -8.15 -10.61 -0.91
CA MET A 21 -9.45 -10.92 -1.50
C MET A 21 -9.91 -9.81 -2.45
N GLU A 22 -9.89 -8.54 -2.01
CA GLU A 22 -10.30 -7.40 -2.84
C GLU A 22 -9.40 -7.22 -4.07
N ILE A 23 -8.09 -7.49 -3.93
CA ILE A 23 -7.16 -7.45 -5.08
C ILE A 23 -7.51 -8.56 -6.10
N MET A 24 -7.82 -9.76 -5.61
CA MET A 24 -8.24 -10.87 -6.46
C MET A 24 -9.60 -10.61 -7.12
N GLU A 25 -10.53 -9.97 -6.41
CA GLU A 25 -11.81 -9.54 -6.96
C GLU A 25 -11.62 -8.52 -8.09
N ALA A 26 -10.77 -7.50 -7.88
CA ALA A 26 -10.43 -6.54 -8.92
C ALA A 26 -9.82 -7.22 -10.15
N TYR A 27 -8.95 -8.22 -9.94
CA TYR A 27 -8.40 -9.02 -11.02
C TYR A 27 -9.48 -9.83 -11.75
N SER A 28 -10.38 -10.47 -11.01
CA SER A 28 -11.50 -11.26 -11.55
C SER A 28 -12.41 -10.42 -12.44
N VAL A 29 -12.84 -9.25 -11.95
CA VAL A 29 -13.64 -8.28 -12.71
C VAL A 29 -12.88 -7.83 -13.96
N ALA A 30 -11.58 -7.56 -13.83
CA ALA A 30 -10.78 -7.13 -14.96
C ALA A 30 -10.70 -8.21 -16.06
N ARG A 31 -10.56 -9.49 -15.67
CA ARG A 31 -10.57 -10.61 -16.62
C ARG A 31 -11.95 -10.86 -17.23
N GLN A 32 -13.02 -10.76 -16.45
CA GLN A 32 -14.39 -10.99 -16.91
C GLN A 32 -14.83 -9.99 -17.99
N PHE A 33 -14.44 -8.72 -17.84
CA PHE A 33 -14.89 -7.63 -18.73
C PHE A 33 -13.80 -7.10 -19.67
N ASN A 34 -12.67 -7.82 -19.79
CA ASN A 34 -11.51 -7.41 -20.59
C ASN A 34 -11.02 -5.98 -20.25
N LEU A 35 -10.91 -5.69 -18.95
CA LEU A 35 -10.38 -4.44 -18.41
C LEU A 35 -8.92 -4.63 -17.98
N ILE A 36 -8.26 -3.52 -17.66
CA ILE A 36 -6.85 -3.53 -17.22
C ILE A 36 -6.81 -3.89 -15.72
N PRO A 37 -6.12 -4.96 -15.29
CA PRO A 37 -5.96 -5.32 -13.88
C PRO A 37 -4.95 -4.42 -13.15
N PRO A 38 -4.95 -4.38 -11.79
CA PRO A 38 -3.94 -3.65 -11.05
C PRO A 38 -2.57 -4.36 -11.16
N ILE A 39 -1.48 -3.59 -11.17
CA ILE A 39 -0.11 -4.14 -11.29
C ILE A 39 0.66 -4.19 -9.96
N CYS A 40 0.18 -3.48 -8.94
CA CYS A 40 0.91 -3.28 -7.69
C CYS A 40 -0.06 -3.08 -6.52
N GLU A 41 0.32 -3.60 -5.34
CA GLU A 41 -0.28 -3.24 -4.05
C GLU A 41 0.71 -2.42 -3.23
N GLN A 42 0.27 -1.26 -2.76
CA GLN A 42 1.02 -0.43 -1.81
C GLN A 42 0.68 -0.81 -0.36
N ALA A 43 1.54 -1.61 0.26
CA ALA A 43 1.31 -2.18 1.60
C ALA A 43 2.28 -1.63 2.66
N GLU A 44 1.81 -1.53 3.91
CA GLU A 44 2.68 -1.22 5.03
C GLU A 44 3.63 -2.38 5.28
N TYR A 45 4.92 -2.09 5.40
CA TYR A 45 5.90 -3.11 5.75
C TYR A 45 7.05 -2.53 6.54
N HIS A 46 7.25 -3.08 7.72
CA HIS A 46 8.35 -2.76 8.62
C HIS A 46 8.46 -3.86 9.69
N MET A 47 9.46 -3.79 10.57
CA MET A 47 9.74 -4.89 11.52
C MET A 47 8.55 -5.29 12.40
N PHE A 48 7.65 -4.35 12.72
CA PHE A 48 6.42 -4.61 13.48
C PHE A 48 5.18 -4.96 12.64
N GLN A 49 5.21 -4.85 11.32
CA GLN A 49 4.09 -5.12 10.42
C GLN A 49 4.57 -5.90 9.20
N ARG A 50 4.35 -7.21 9.22
CA ARG A 50 5.03 -8.15 8.32
C ARG A 50 4.07 -9.08 7.56
N GLU A 51 2.97 -9.46 8.20
CA GLU A 51 2.10 -10.56 7.75
C GLU A 51 1.65 -10.40 6.30
N LYS A 52 1.07 -9.25 5.94
CA LYS A 52 0.56 -9.04 4.57
C LYS A 52 1.62 -9.20 3.50
N VAL A 53 2.78 -8.59 3.69
CA VAL A 53 3.84 -8.53 2.67
C VAL A 53 4.65 -9.82 2.61
N GLU A 54 4.84 -10.50 3.74
CA GLU A 54 5.62 -11.75 3.77
C GLU A 54 4.78 -12.99 3.45
N VAL A 55 3.47 -12.98 3.73
CA VAL A 55 2.60 -14.16 3.57
C VAL A 55 1.66 -14.00 2.38
N GLN A 56 0.97 -12.87 2.27
CA GLN A 56 -0.13 -12.75 1.30
C GLN A 56 0.33 -12.24 -0.07
N LEU A 57 1.20 -11.22 -0.12
CA LEU A 57 1.65 -10.63 -1.39
C LEU A 57 2.47 -11.59 -2.27
N PRO A 58 3.31 -12.51 -1.75
CA PRO A 58 4.00 -13.48 -2.59
C PRO A 58 3.02 -14.39 -3.35
N GLU A 59 1.94 -14.82 -2.70
CA GLU A 59 0.89 -15.61 -3.35
C GLU A 59 0.19 -14.81 -4.47
N LEU A 60 -0.11 -13.53 -4.25
CA LEU A 60 -0.68 -12.67 -5.29
C LEU A 60 0.28 -12.47 -6.47
N PHE A 61 1.58 -12.30 -6.19
CA PHE A 61 2.60 -12.19 -7.23
C PHE A 61 2.64 -13.46 -8.09
N HIS A 62 2.67 -14.64 -7.46
CA HIS A 62 2.71 -15.91 -8.18
C HIS A 62 1.42 -16.22 -8.95
N LYS A 63 0.24 -15.82 -8.45
CA LYS A 63 -1.05 -16.11 -9.10
C LYS A 63 -1.42 -15.13 -10.21
N ILE A 64 -1.21 -13.84 -10.00
CA ILE A 64 -1.73 -12.78 -10.87
C ILE A 64 -0.70 -11.73 -11.27
N GLY A 65 0.55 -11.84 -10.81
CA GLY A 65 1.64 -10.95 -11.19
C GLY A 65 1.62 -9.57 -10.50
N VAL A 66 0.82 -9.39 -9.44
CA VAL A 66 0.78 -8.13 -8.68
C VAL A 66 2.06 -7.98 -7.87
N GLY A 67 2.77 -6.87 -8.09
CA GLY A 67 3.97 -6.51 -7.31
C GLY A 67 3.65 -5.89 -5.95
N ALA A 68 4.65 -5.85 -5.08
CA ALA A 68 4.57 -5.18 -3.78
C ALA A 68 5.42 -3.90 -3.78
N MET A 69 4.82 -2.77 -3.42
CA MET A 69 5.53 -1.51 -3.17
C MET A 69 5.28 -1.09 -1.73
N THR A 70 6.29 -1.19 -0.87
CA THR A 70 6.09 -1.02 0.57
C THR A 70 6.18 0.43 1.02
N TRP A 71 5.48 0.77 2.12
CA TRP A 71 5.55 2.08 2.75
C TRP A 71 5.74 2.00 4.27
N SER A 72 6.10 3.13 4.88
CA SER A 72 6.47 3.25 6.30
C SER A 72 7.57 2.28 6.77
N PRO A 73 8.72 2.14 6.08
CA PRO A 73 9.75 1.17 6.46
C PRO A 73 10.30 1.36 7.89
N LEU A 74 10.18 2.57 8.45
CA LEU A 74 10.57 2.91 9.83
C LEU A 74 9.38 3.10 10.77
N ALA A 75 8.17 2.65 10.41
CA ALA A 75 6.93 2.90 11.15
C ALA A 75 6.80 4.38 11.55
N CYS A 76 6.77 5.28 10.55
CA CYS A 76 6.74 6.73 10.79
C CYS A 76 7.94 7.30 11.61
N GLY A 77 9.04 6.55 11.70
CA GLY A 77 10.24 6.90 12.45
C GLY A 77 10.33 6.23 13.82
N ILE A 78 9.34 5.42 14.23
CA ILE A 78 9.36 4.70 15.51
C ILE A 78 10.57 3.77 15.60
N ILE A 79 10.90 3.07 14.52
CA ILE A 79 12.02 2.09 14.49
C ILE A 79 13.39 2.77 14.61
N SER A 80 13.48 4.09 14.49
CA SER A 80 14.76 4.81 14.66
C SER A 80 15.23 4.94 16.11
N GLY A 81 14.42 4.57 17.11
CA GLY A 81 14.73 4.76 18.54
C GLY A 81 14.57 6.20 19.04
N LYS A 82 14.23 7.16 18.17
CA LYS A 82 14.13 8.58 18.56
C LYS A 82 13.06 8.86 19.63
N TYR A 83 12.15 7.92 19.89
CA TYR A 83 11.06 8.07 20.85
C TYR A 83 11.30 7.36 22.20
N ASP A 84 12.50 6.81 22.42
CA ASP A 84 12.83 6.04 23.64
C ASP A 84 12.76 6.90 24.91
N SER A 85 12.93 8.22 24.79
CA SER A 85 12.91 9.19 25.90
C SER A 85 11.79 10.23 25.75
N GLY A 86 10.68 9.87 25.09
CA GLY A 86 9.54 10.77 24.85
C GLY A 86 9.48 11.28 23.42
N VAL A 87 8.75 12.37 23.17
CA VAL A 87 8.52 12.92 21.83
C VAL A 87 9.53 14.05 21.54
N PRO A 88 10.50 13.87 20.63
CA PRO A 88 11.43 14.95 20.27
C PRO A 88 10.69 16.11 19.60
N PRO A 89 11.14 17.37 19.80
CA PRO A 89 10.63 18.51 19.04
C PRO A 89 10.89 18.28 17.55
N TYR A 90 9.96 18.75 16.71
CA TYR A 90 9.96 18.59 15.25
C TYR A 90 9.89 17.13 14.75
N SER A 91 9.70 16.15 15.63
CA SER A 91 9.38 14.79 15.22
C SER A 91 7.97 14.72 14.62
N ARG A 92 7.70 13.67 13.83
CA ARG A 92 6.36 13.47 13.26
C ARG A 92 5.29 13.38 14.36
N ALA A 93 5.61 12.77 15.50
CA ALA A 93 4.69 12.68 16.63
C ALA A 93 4.49 14.01 17.38
N SER A 94 5.34 15.03 17.16
CA SER A 94 5.15 16.36 17.76
C SER A 94 4.22 17.26 16.95
N LEU A 95 3.75 16.82 15.77
CA LEU A 95 2.81 17.58 14.96
C LEU A 95 1.45 17.64 15.67
N LYS A 96 1.01 18.85 16.02
CA LYS A 96 -0.37 19.07 16.49
C LYS A 96 -1.30 18.99 15.28
N VAL A 97 -2.26 18.07 15.32
CA VAL A 97 -3.36 18.11 14.35
C VAL A 97 -4.28 19.25 14.75
N THR A 98 -4.11 20.41 14.13
CA THR A 98 -5.12 21.47 14.17
C THR A 98 -6.30 21.01 13.33
N PHE A 99 -7.35 20.52 13.99
CA PHE A 99 -8.67 20.48 13.38
C PHE A 99 -9.22 21.90 13.47
N ASP A 100 -9.26 22.61 12.33
CA ASP A 100 -10.19 23.74 12.22
C ASP A 100 -11.61 23.16 12.21
N PRO A 101 -12.53 23.68 13.04
CA PRO A 101 -13.90 23.21 13.16
C PRO A 101 -14.73 23.39 11.88
#